data_AF-A0A183IYG7-F1
#
_entry.id   AF-A0A183IYG7-F1
#
_cell.length_a   1.000
_cell.length_b   1.000
_cell.length_c   1.000
_cell.angle_alpha   90.00
_cell.angle_beta   90.00
_cell.angle_gamma   90.00
#
_symmetry.space_group_name_H-M   'P 1'
#
loop_
_entity.id
_entity.type
_entity.pdbx_description
1 polymer ?
#
loop_
_entity_poly.entity_id
_entity_poly.type
_entity_poly.pdbx_seq_one_letter_code
_entity_poly.pdbx_strand_id
1 'polypeptide(L)'
;MVGYVESLTDPSYCRQLLVLTYPLIGNYGVPSDELDQDAIERYYESRKIWVSGLVVSEACDSASFSHWNAKFDLSSWLRKFGIPGIAGVDTRLLTKRIREYGSMEAKLVINNDDPLSYEFLDINERNLVAEVSRHEVCTIGDASTKPLVLVVDCGIKNNQIRCLLHRGAAVKIVPWNYPIAEESKFISMHDIWYDSSEVKHRTSAYTRLIGYYRCLAKLS
;
A
#
# COMPACT_ATOMS: atom_id res chain seq x y z
N MET A 1 1.63 -14.03 8.37
CA MET A 1 2.01 -15.45 8.19
C MET A 1 1.94 -15.85 6.73
N VAL A 2 0.89 -15.45 6.01
CA VAL A 2 0.84 -15.50 4.54
C VAL A 2 0.72 -14.08 3.98
N GLY A 3 0.79 -13.93 2.66
CA GLY A 3 0.48 -12.68 1.98
C GLY A 3 1.66 -11.73 1.77
N TYR A 4 2.89 -12.24 1.64
CA TYR A 4 4.06 -11.39 1.43
C TYR A 4 4.01 -10.66 0.09
N VAL A 5 3.45 -11.24 -0.97
CA VAL A 5 3.35 -10.59 -2.29
C VAL A 5 2.41 -9.38 -2.21
N GLU A 6 1.26 -9.59 -1.59
CA GLU A 6 0.22 -8.60 -1.35
C GLU A 6 0.74 -7.49 -0.42
N SER A 7 1.51 -7.86 0.61
CA SER A 7 2.15 -6.89 1.51
C SER A 7 3.22 -6.06 0.79
N LEU A 8 4.04 -6.68 -0.05
CA LEU A 8 5.09 -5.97 -0.81
C LEU A 8 4.49 -4.99 -1.84
N THR A 9 3.31 -5.31 -2.36
CA THR A 9 2.56 -4.47 -3.31
C THR A 9 1.57 -3.51 -2.64
N ASP A 10 1.54 -3.41 -1.31
CA ASP A 10 0.69 -2.45 -0.60
C ASP A 10 1.33 -1.04 -0.62
N PRO A 11 0.65 -0.02 -1.19
CA PRO A 11 1.15 1.36 -1.22
C PRO A 11 1.49 1.94 0.15
N SER A 12 0.89 1.42 1.22
CA SER A 12 1.10 1.90 2.59
C SER A 12 2.55 1.74 3.06
N TYR A 13 3.31 0.80 2.48
CA TYR A 13 4.73 0.60 2.80
C TYR A 13 5.69 1.38 1.88
N CYS A 14 5.18 2.36 1.12
CA CYS A 14 6.02 3.23 0.32
C CYS A 14 7.15 3.82 1.17
N ARG A 15 8.40 3.69 0.69
CA ARG A 15 9.61 4.17 1.37
C ARG A 15 9.97 3.47 2.68
N GLN A 16 9.32 2.36 3.02
CA GLN A 16 9.58 1.64 4.28
C GLN A 16 10.39 0.36 4.02
N LEU A 17 11.23 -0.01 5.00
CA LEU A 17 11.82 -1.34 5.07
C LEU A 17 10.84 -2.28 5.76
N LEU A 18 10.40 -3.32 5.04
CA LEU A 18 9.43 -4.27 5.58
C LEU A 18 10.15 -5.43 6.25
N VAL A 19 9.92 -5.59 7.55
CA VAL A 19 10.41 -6.73 8.35
C VAL A 19 9.31 -7.76 8.48
N LEU A 20 9.50 -8.93 7.89
CA LEU A 20 8.53 -10.02 8.02
C LEU A 20 8.83 -10.88 9.25
N THR A 21 7.82 -11.05 10.08
CA THR A 21 7.92 -11.80 11.35
C THR A 21 7.82 -13.31 11.15
N TYR A 22 7.21 -13.76 10.06
CA TYR A 22 7.18 -15.17 9.71
C TYR A 22 8.56 -15.59 9.18
N PRO A 23 9.18 -16.66 9.73
CA PRO A 23 10.58 -16.93 9.47
C PRO A 23 10.87 -17.36 8.04
N LEU A 24 9.98 -18.15 7.43
CA LEU A 24 10.16 -18.72 6.09
C LEU A 24 9.41 -17.92 5.04
N ILE A 25 10.12 -17.10 4.25
CA ILE A 25 9.51 -16.22 3.24
C ILE A 25 9.90 -16.68 1.83
N GLY A 26 8.97 -16.63 0.88
CA GLY A 26 9.20 -17.04 -0.52
C GLY A 26 8.76 -18.47 -0.85
N ASN A 27 8.25 -19.22 0.14
CA ASN A 27 7.89 -20.63 0.00
C ASN A 27 6.81 -20.92 -1.05
N TYR A 28 5.90 -19.98 -1.32
CA TYR A 28 4.86 -20.13 -2.33
C TYR A 28 5.15 -19.35 -3.63
N GLY A 29 6.39 -18.86 -3.79
CA GLY A 29 6.81 -18.08 -4.95
C GLY A 29 6.01 -16.79 -5.14
N VAL A 30 6.00 -16.27 -6.37
CA VAL A 30 5.26 -15.09 -6.78
C VAL A 30 4.36 -15.46 -7.96
N PRO A 31 3.08 -15.05 -7.95
CA PRO A 31 2.14 -15.34 -9.03
C PRO A 31 2.43 -14.55 -10.33
N SER A 32 1.69 -14.83 -11.40
CA SER A 32 1.78 -14.09 -12.66
C SER A 32 1.17 -12.69 -12.58
N ASP A 33 1.55 -11.84 -13.53
CA ASP A 33 0.99 -10.50 -13.74
C ASP A 33 -0.39 -10.55 -14.45
N GLU A 34 -1.23 -11.54 -14.13
CA GLU A 34 -2.57 -11.75 -14.73
C GLU A 34 -3.55 -10.65 -14.28
N LEU A 35 -4.41 -10.19 -15.20
CA LEU A 35 -5.52 -9.29 -14.90
C LEU A 35 -6.81 -10.08 -14.66
N ASP A 36 -7.65 -9.60 -13.75
CA ASP A 36 -9.00 -10.13 -13.55
C ASP A 36 -10.00 -9.59 -14.58
N GLN A 37 -11.27 -9.98 -14.46
CA GLN A 37 -12.33 -9.58 -15.38
C GLN A 37 -12.60 -8.06 -15.42
N ASP A 38 -12.15 -7.33 -14.40
CA ASP A 38 -12.32 -5.89 -14.27
C ASP A 38 -11.04 -5.13 -14.71
N ALA A 39 -10.10 -5.84 -15.35
CA ALA A 39 -8.79 -5.34 -15.78
C ALA A 39 -7.89 -4.85 -14.62
N ILE A 40 -8.07 -5.41 -13.43
CA ILE A 40 -7.26 -5.13 -12.24
C ILE A 40 -6.25 -6.28 -12.06
N GLU A 41 -5.01 -6.00 -11.62
CA GLU A 41 -4.03 -7.06 -11.36
C GLU A 41 -4.58 -8.07 -10.36
N ARG A 42 -4.69 -9.34 -10.73
CA ARG A 42 -5.46 -10.35 -9.97
C ARG A 42 -4.85 -10.69 -8.61
N TYR A 43 -3.53 -10.72 -8.54
CA TYR A 43 -2.80 -11.22 -7.36
C TYR A 43 -2.01 -10.16 -6.61
N TYR A 44 -2.04 -8.91 -7.08
CA TYR A 44 -1.34 -7.79 -6.46
C TYR A 44 -2.32 -6.79 -5.88
N GLU A 45 -1.90 -6.09 -4.82
CA GLU A 45 -2.68 -5.01 -4.23
C GLU A 45 -2.45 -3.67 -4.93
N SER A 46 -1.46 -3.58 -5.82
CA SER A 46 -1.26 -2.43 -6.70
C SER A 46 -0.30 -2.74 -7.86
N ARG A 47 -0.01 -1.72 -8.68
CA ARG A 47 0.83 -1.77 -9.89
C ARG A 47 2.32 -2.12 -9.70
N LYS A 48 2.87 -2.02 -8.48
CA LYS A 48 4.31 -2.27 -8.23
C LYS A 48 4.60 -2.64 -6.77
N ILE A 49 5.83 -3.04 -6.51
CA ILE A 49 6.37 -3.17 -5.16
C ILE A 49 6.63 -1.77 -4.60
N TRP A 50 6.10 -1.47 -3.41
CA TRP A 50 6.24 -0.15 -2.78
C TRP A 50 7.29 -0.10 -1.67
N VAL A 51 7.61 -1.25 -1.06
CA VAL A 51 8.64 -1.32 -0.03
C VAL A 51 9.99 -0.87 -0.60
N SER A 52 10.78 -0.18 0.21
CA SER A 52 12.16 0.16 -0.15
C SER A 52 13.13 -0.99 0.05
N GLY A 53 12.74 -2.00 0.81
CA GLY A 53 13.53 -3.21 0.98
C GLY A 53 12.82 -4.22 1.87
N LEU A 54 13.27 -5.46 1.76
CA LEU A 54 12.69 -6.60 2.48
C LEU A 54 13.70 -7.21 3.45
N VAL A 55 13.30 -7.39 4.71
CA VAL A 55 14.11 -8.01 5.77
C VAL A 55 13.41 -9.28 6.23
N VAL A 56 14.09 -10.42 6.09
CA VAL A 56 13.55 -11.75 6.45
C VAL A 56 14.55 -12.53 7.30
N SER A 57 14.01 -13.51 8.05
CA SER A 57 14.85 -14.47 8.76
C SER A 57 15.45 -15.47 7.78
N GLU A 58 14.60 -16.16 7.01
CA GLU A 58 15.01 -17.12 6.01
C GLU A 58 14.28 -16.84 4.70
N ALA A 59 15.02 -16.79 3.61
CA ALA A 59 14.47 -16.73 2.27
C ALA A 59 14.48 -18.14 1.68
N CYS A 60 13.35 -18.56 1.10
CA CYS A 60 13.26 -19.81 0.38
C CYS A 60 14.11 -19.74 -0.90
N ASP A 61 14.90 -20.79 -1.13
CA ASP A 61 15.73 -20.91 -2.32
C ASP A 61 14.88 -20.92 -3.60
N SER A 62 15.42 -20.35 -4.68
CA SER A 62 14.74 -20.27 -5.97
C SER A 62 14.39 -21.64 -6.57
N ALA A 63 14.99 -22.74 -6.10
CA ALA A 63 14.67 -24.10 -6.52
C ALA A 63 13.59 -24.80 -5.67
N SER A 64 13.16 -24.17 -4.56
CA SER A 64 12.38 -24.84 -3.53
C SER A 64 10.99 -24.24 -3.28
N PHE A 65 10.64 -23.15 -3.96
CA PHE A 65 9.27 -22.62 -3.88
C PHE A 65 8.28 -23.58 -4.54
N SER A 66 7.11 -23.76 -3.92
CA SER A 66 6.08 -24.66 -4.43
C SER A 66 4.69 -24.13 -4.14
N HIS A 67 3.99 -23.75 -5.21
CA HIS A 67 2.59 -23.38 -5.18
C HIS A 67 2.02 -23.49 -6.60
N TRP A 68 0.77 -23.93 -6.75
CA TRP A 68 0.14 -24.14 -8.07
C TRP A 68 0.08 -22.84 -8.92
N ASN A 69 0.05 -21.70 -8.24
CA ASN A 69 0.01 -20.38 -8.88
C ASN A 69 1.39 -19.70 -9.01
N ALA A 70 2.47 -20.32 -8.51
CA ALA A 70 3.79 -19.70 -8.56
C ALA A 70 4.34 -19.67 -9.99
N LYS A 71 4.88 -18.52 -10.40
CA LYS A 71 5.54 -18.32 -11.71
C LYS A 71 6.97 -17.82 -11.58
N PHE A 72 7.26 -17.07 -10.52
CA PHE A 72 8.59 -16.54 -10.24
C PHE A 72 9.02 -16.89 -8.83
N ASP A 73 10.32 -17.04 -8.60
CA ASP A 73 10.86 -17.02 -7.25
C ASP A 73 10.89 -15.59 -6.71
N LEU A 74 10.80 -15.46 -5.38
CA LEU A 74 10.78 -14.15 -4.71
C LEU A 74 12.03 -13.32 -5.00
N SER A 75 13.21 -13.94 -4.98
CA SER A 75 14.49 -13.25 -5.16
C SER A 75 14.64 -12.66 -6.56
N SER A 76 14.26 -13.41 -7.60
CA SER A 76 14.27 -12.91 -8.98
C SER A 76 13.21 -11.84 -9.20
N TRP A 77 12.05 -11.96 -8.57
CA TRP A 77 11.03 -10.92 -8.61
C TRP A 77 11.51 -9.62 -7.98
N LEU A 78 12.13 -9.65 -6.79
CA LEU A 78 12.71 -8.46 -6.16
C LEU A 78 13.81 -7.82 -7.04
N ARG A 79 14.68 -8.64 -7.64
CA ARG A 79 15.70 -8.15 -8.61
C ARG A 79 15.09 -7.47 -9.82
N LYS A 80 14.01 -8.03 -10.40
CA LYS A 80 13.28 -7.44 -11.54
C LYS A 80 12.80 -6.01 -11.23
N PHE A 81 12.35 -5.77 -10.01
CA PHE A 81 11.87 -4.46 -9.56
C PHE A 81 12.96 -3.58 -8.91
N GLY A 82 14.21 -4.05 -8.84
CA GLY A 82 15.31 -3.31 -8.21
C GLY A 82 15.14 -3.13 -6.70
N ILE A 83 14.42 -4.03 -6.03
CA ILE A 83 14.16 -3.94 -4.60
C ILE A 83 15.20 -4.76 -3.85
N PRO A 84 15.99 -4.15 -2.95
CA PRO A 84 16.99 -4.88 -2.19
C PRO A 84 16.34 -5.69 -1.06
N GLY A 85 16.98 -6.79 -0.69
CA GLY A 85 16.52 -7.63 0.41
C GLY A 85 17.66 -8.27 1.17
N ILE A 86 17.45 -8.57 2.44
CA ILE A 86 18.39 -9.26 3.32
C ILE A 86 17.70 -10.42 4.03
N ALA A 87 18.39 -11.56 4.04
CA ALA A 87 18.00 -12.76 4.76
C ALA A 87 19.06 -13.09 5.83
N GLY A 88 18.73 -13.98 6.77
CA GLY A 88 19.59 -14.35 7.89
C GLY A 88 19.55 -13.38 9.08
N VAL A 89 18.57 -12.48 9.11
CA VAL A 89 18.40 -11.50 10.19
C VAL A 89 17.50 -12.10 11.28
N ASP A 90 17.85 -11.93 12.55
CA ASP A 90 16.92 -12.23 13.65
C ASP A 90 15.77 -11.20 13.66
N THR A 91 14.75 -11.47 12.83
CA THR A 91 13.59 -10.59 12.68
C THR A 91 12.75 -10.55 13.96
N ARG A 92 12.84 -11.58 14.83
CA ARG A 92 12.18 -11.58 16.14
C ARG A 92 12.84 -10.58 17.09
N LEU A 93 14.16 -10.53 17.14
CA LEU A 93 14.90 -9.52 17.92
C LEU A 93 14.60 -8.11 17.39
N LEU A 94 14.64 -7.94 16.08
CA LEU A 94 14.34 -6.66 15.43
C LEU A 94 12.91 -6.19 15.74
N THR A 95 11.94 -7.08 15.63
CA THR A 95 10.52 -6.78 15.92
C THR A 95 10.30 -6.40 17.39
N LYS A 96 11.01 -7.04 18.33
CA LYS A 96 10.95 -6.64 19.74
C LYS A 96 11.44 -5.21 19.95
N ARG A 97 12.57 -4.84 19.32
CA ARG A 97 13.08 -3.46 19.38
C ARG A 97 12.10 -2.46 18.78
N ILE A 98 11.56 -2.74 17.59
CA ILE A 98 10.56 -1.86 16.95
C ILE A 98 9.30 -1.72 17.83
N ARG A 99 8.87 -2.79 18.51
CA ARG A 99 7.73 -2.73 19.43
C ARG A 99 7.99 -1.87 20.67
N GLU A 100 9.22 -1.85 21.17
CA GLU A 100 9.61 -1.08 22.36
C GLU A 100 9.80 0.40 22.06
N TYR A 101 10.44 0.74 20.93
CA TYR A 101 10.83 2.11 20.58
C TYR A 101 9.93 2.77 19.52
N GLY A 102 9.00 2.03 18.93
CA GLY A 102 8.18 2.49 17.81
C GLY A 102 8.89 2.35 16.47
N SER A 103 8.34 2.99 15.43
CA SER A 103 8.96 3.03 14.11
C SER A 103 10.33 3.71 14.18
N MET A 104 11.35 3.04 13.66
CA MET A 104 12.73 3.51 13.69
C MET A 104 13.24 3.76 12.28
N GLU A 105 14.11 4.75 12.13
CA GLU A 105 14.86 4.94 10.90
C GLU A 105 15.85 3.80 10.70
N ALA A 106 15.95 3.32 9.47
CA ALA A 106 16.82 2.22 9.12
C ALA A 106 17.32 2.35 7.68
N LYS A 107 18.50 1.80 7.42
CA LYS A 107 19.12 1.76 6.10
C LYS A 107 19.65 0.36 5.82
N LEU A 108 19.54 -0.04 4.56
CA LEU A 108 20.13 -1.26 4.05
C LEU A 108 21.36 -0.90 3.23
N VAL A 109 22.54 -1.28 3.70
CA VAL A 109 23.82 -0.97 3.06
C VAL A 109 24.32 -2.22 2.33
N ILE A 110 24.66 -2.07 1.06
CA ILE A 110 25.08 -3.16 0.18
C ILE A 110 26.60 -3.04 -0.03
N ASN A 111 27.31 -4.14 -0.29
CA ASN A 111 28.74 -4.19 -0.64
C ASN A 111 29.73 -3.69 0.43
N ASN A 112 29.36 -3.67 1.71
CA ASN A 112 30.19 -3.17 2.81
C ASN A 112 30.62 -1.70 2.65
N ASP A 113 29.81 -0.88 1.96
CA ASP A 113 29.99 0.57 2.03
C ASP A 113 29.92 1.06 3.48
N ASP A 114 30.58 2.18 3.77
CA ASP A 114 30.49 2.82 5.09
C ASP A 114 29.04 3.25 5.34
N PRO A 115 28.34 2.68 6.35
CA PRO A 115 26.98 3.10 6.65
C PRO A 115 26.91 4.59 6.96
N LEU A 116 27.95 5.19 7.54
CA LEU A 116 27.97 6.61 7.90
C LEU A 116 27.99 7.55 6.70
N SER A 117 28.35 7.04 5.51
CA SER A 117 28.30 7.82 4.26
C SER A 117 26.87 8.15 3.79
N TYR A 118 25.87 7.48 4.37
CA TYR A 118 24.46 7.68 4.03
C TYR A 118 23.69 8.30 5.20
N GLU A 119 23.08 9.45 4.96
CA GLU A 119 22.19 10.10 5.93
C GLU A 119 20.87 9.33 6.08
N PHE A 120 20.27 9.42 7.26
CA PHE A 120 18.91 8.94 7.46
C PHE A 120 17.93 9.89 6.77
N LEU A 121 16.91 9.32 6.15
CA LEU A 121 15.85 10.06 5.48
C LEU A 121 14.58 9.96 6.32
N ASP A 122 14.06 11.09 6.79
CA ASP A 122 12.72 11.11 7.36
C ASP A 122 11.67 11.05 6.25
N ILE A 123 10.96 9.92 6.19
CA ILE A 123 9.90 9.71 5.21
C ILE A 123 8.67 10.59 5.46
N ASN A 124 8.50 11.11 6.69
CA ASN A 124 7.34 11.91 7.07
C ASN A 124 7.41 13.35 6.56
N GLU A 125 8.61 13.83 6.18
CA GLU A 125 8.78 15.13 5.53
C GLU A 125 8.27 15.14 4.09
N ARG A 126 8.04 13.94 3.51
CA ARG A 126 7.56 13.78 2.14
C ARG A 126 6.05 13.62 2.10
N ASN A 127 5.46 14.10 1.01
CA ASN A 127 4.08 13.77 0.71
C ASN A 127 3.99 12.36 0.09
N LEU A 128 4.01 11.33 0.94
CA LEU A 128 3.92 9.93 0.51
C LEU A 128 2.64 9.65 -0.29
N VAL A 129 1.54 10.32 0.07
CA VAL A 129 0.26 10.24 -0.65
C VAL A 129 0.43 10.65 -2.11
N ALA A 130 1.16 11.74 -2.37
CA ALA A 130 1.44 12.18 -3.73
C ALA A 130 2.34 11.21 -4.51
N GLU A 131 3.26 10.49 -3.85
CA GLU A 131 4.12 9.49 -4.48
C GLU A 131 3.35 8.21 -4.87
N VAL A 132 2.34 7.83 -4.08
CA VAL A 132 1.58 6.59 -4.31
C VAL A 132 0.38 6.77 -5.22
N SER A 133 -0.24 7.95 -5.20
CA SER A 133 -1.44 8.26 -5.96
C SER A 133 -1.24 8.11 -7.47
N ARG A 134 -2.31 7.72 -8.16
CA ARG A 134 -2.37 7.81 -9.63
C ARG A 134 -2.37 9.26 -10.11
N HIS A 135 -1.86 9.46 -11.33
CA HIS A 135 -1.86 10.78 -11.97
C HIS A 135 -3.12 11.02 -12.82
N GLU A 136 -3.78 9.96 -13.25
CA GLU A 136 -4.92 10.02 -14.17
C GLU A 136 -6.19 9.53 -13.49
N VAL A 137 -7.32 10.13 -13.89
CA VAL A 137 -8.65 9.66 -13.48
C VAL A 137 -8.96 8.36 -14.22
N CYS A 138 -9.45 7.37 -13.49
CA CYS A 138 -9.82 6.08 -14.05
C CYS A 138 -11.18 5.67 -13.50
N THR A 139 -12.08 5.23 -14.38
CA THR A 139 -13.39 4.70 -13.98
C THR A 139 -13.45 3.21 -14.31
N ILE A 140 -13.82 2.39 -13.33
CA ILE A 140 -13.95 0.94 -13.48
C ILE A 140 -15.40 0.55 -13.20
N GLY A 141 -15.96 -0.30 -14.06
CA GLY A 141 -17.38 -0.67 -14.05
C GLY A 141 -18.28 0.31 -14.82
N ASP A 142 -19.53 -0.09 -15.02
CA ASP A 142 -20.50 0.67 -15.81
C ASP A 142 -21.24 1.71 -14.94
N ALA A 143 -20.77 2.95 -14.97
CA ALA A 143 -21.38 4.07 -14.25
C ALA A 143 -22.73 4.54 -14.82
N SER A 144 -23.15 4.04 -15.99
CA SER A 144 -24.44 4.40 -16.57
C SER A 144 -25.60 3.62 -15.94
N THR A 145 -25.33 2.41 -15.45
CA THR A 145 -26.32 1.51 -14.87
C THR A 145 -26.14 1.28 -13.37
N LYS A 146 -24.96 1.61 -12.82
CA LYS A 146 -24.60 1.37 -11.41
C LYS A 146 -24.31 2.66 -10.64
N PRO A 147 -24.49 2.66 -9.30
CA PRO A 147 -24.08 3.77 -8.46
C PRO A 147 -22.57 4.06 -8.62
N LEU A 148 -22.22 5.33 -8.79
CA LEU A 148 -20.84 5.78 -8.93
C LEU A 148 -20.24 6.17 -7.57
N VAL A 149 -19.19 5.46 -7.17
CA VAL A 149 -18.39 5.79 -5.98
C VAL A 149 -17.15 6.53 -6.42
N LEU A 150 -16.95 7.75 -5.91
CA LEU A 150 -15.71 8.50 -6.09
C LEU A 150 -14.71 8.06 -5.04
N VAL A 151 -13.51 7.71 -5.49
CA VAL A 151 -12.38 7.33 -4.66
C VAL A 151 -11.25 8.31 -4.91
N VAL A 152 -10.86 9.02 -3.85
CA VAL A 152 -9.60 9.78 -3.85
C VAL A 152 -8.46 8.82 -3.58
N ASP A 153 -7.54 8.69 -4.54
CA ASP A 153 -6.43 7.76 -4.45
C ASP A 153 -5.34 8.32 -3.54
N CYS A 154 -5.33 7.85 -2.29
CA CYS A 154 -4.26 8.10 -1.33
C CYS A 154 -3.34 6.87 -1.15
N GLY A 155 -3.26 5.99 -2.15
CA GLY A 155 -2.69 4.65 -2.03
C GLY A 155 -3.77 3.59 -1.89
N ILE A 156 -4.83 3.68 -2.69
CA ILE A 156 -5.90 2.67 -2.69
C ILE A 156 -5.34 1.31 -3.11
N LYS A 157 -5.79 0.25 -2.43
CA LYS A 157 -5.46 -1.12 -2.79
C LYS A 157 -6.48 -1.71 -3.75
N ASN A 158 -6.02 -2.56 -4.66
CA ASN A 158 -6.86 -3.23 -5.64
C ASN A 158 -8.04 -3.98 -4.99
N ASN A 159 -7.84 -4.61 -3.83
CA ASN A 159 -8.95 -5.31 -3.17
C ASN A 159 -10.07 -4.38 -2.68
N GLN A 160 -9.78 -3.10 -2.35
CA GLN A 160 -10.81 -2.11 -2.00
C GLN A 160 -11.69 -1.80 -3.23
N ILE A 161 -11.07 -1.67 -4.40
CA ILE A 161 -11.77 -1.49 -5.68
C ILE A 161 -12.64 -2.71 -6.00
N ARG A 162 -12.06 -3.92 -5.95
CA ARG A 162 -12.80 -5.18 -6.17
C ARG A 162 -14.01 -5.31 -5.24
N CYS A 163 -13.85 -4.94 -3.97
CA CYS A 163 -14.94 -4.95 -2.99
C CYS A 163 -16.11 -4.02 -3.38
N LEU A 164 -15.83 -2.84 -3.93
CA LEU A 164 -16.86 -1.90 -4.39
C LEU A 164 -17.57 -2.43 -5.65
N LEU A 165 -16.81 -2.93 -6.62
CA LEU A 165 -17.33 -3.50 -7.86
C LEU A 165 -18.23 -4.72 -7.58
N HIS A 166 -17.78 -5.62 -6.70
CA HIS A 166 -18.54 -6.81 -6.28
C HIS A 166 -19.87 -6.45 -5.60
N ARG A 167 -19.95 -5.28 -4.95
CA ARG A 167 -21.20 -4.76 -4.34
C ARG A 167 -22.10 -4.04 -5.35
N GLY A 168 -21.75 -4.06 -6.64
CA GLY A 168 -22.56 -3.51 -7.71
C GLY A 168 -22.36 -2.02 -7.95
N ALA A 169 -21.28 -1.41 -7.44
CA ALA A 169 -20.92 -0.03 -7.76
C ALA A 169 -20.01 0.05 -9.00
N ALA A 170 -20.00 1.20 -9.66
CA ALA A 170 -18.88 1.65 -10.49
C ALA A 170 -17.96 2.53 -9.64
N VAL A 171 -16.67 2.54 -9.93
CA VAL A 171 -15.66 3.24 -9.13
C VAL A 171 -14.92 4.25 -10.00
N LYS A 172 -15.07 5.54 -9.72
CA LYS A 172 -14.25 6.62 -10.31
C LYS A 172 -13.13 6.94 -9.36
N ILE A 173 -11.92 6.61 -9.74
CA ILE A 173 -10.72 6.81 -8.93
C ILE A 173 -9.98 8.03 -9.46
N VAL A 174 -9.73 8.99 -8.59
CA VAL A 174 -9.13 10.27 -8.91
C VAL A 174 -7.82 10.49 -8.15
N PRO A 175 -6.88 11.31 -8.67
CA PRO A 175 -5.67 11.68 -7.96
C PRO A 175 -5.94 12.30 -6.58
N TRP A 176 -4.96 12.23 -5.69
CA TRP A 176 -5.07 12.77 -4.32
C TRP A 176 -5.39 14.27 -4.27
N ASN A 177 -4.97 15.03 -5.28
CA ASN A 177 -5.15 16.47 -5.42
C ASN A 177 -6.32 16.85 -6.35
N TYR A 178 -7.22 15.92 -6.64
CA TYR A 178 -8.36 16.17 -7.50
C TYR A 178 -9.30 17.23 -6.89
N PRO A 179 -9.82 18.20 -7.67
CA PRO A 179 -10.74 19.22 -7.18
C PRO A 179 -12.16 18.65 -7.00
N ILE A 180 -12.35 17.89 -5.91
CA ILE A 180 -13.62 17.18 -5.61
C ILE A 180 -14.81 18.15 -5.48
N ALA A 181 -14.57 19.40 -5.07
CA ALA A 181 -15.61 20.40 -4.87
C ALA A 181 -16.40 20.74 -6.16
N GLU A 182 -15.83 20.46 -7.32
CA GLU A 182 -16.46 20.70 -8.63
C GLU A 182 -17.32 19.51 -9.10
N GLU A 183 -17.30 18.38 -8.38
CA GLU A 183 -18.00 17.17 -8.77
C GLU A 183 -19.44 17.16 -8.24
N SER A 184 -20.41 17.10 -9.16
CA SER A 184 -21.83 17.34 -8.84
C SER A 184 -22.64 16.09 -8.46
N LYS A 185 -22.15 14.86 -8.67
CA LYS A 185 -22.89 13.61 -8.39
C LYS A 185 -21.99 12.40 -8.11
N PHE A 186 -21.72 12.10 -6.85
CA PHE A 186 -21.02 10.88 -6.44
C PHE A 186 -21.32 10.52 -4.98
N ILE A 187 -21.06 9.27 -4.61
CA ILE A 187 -20.97 8.85 -3.21
C ILE A 187 -19.49 8.82 -2.83
N SER A 188 -19.09 9.56 -1.79
CA SER A 188 -17.72 9.52 -1.30
C SER A 188 -17.46 8.20 -0.58
N MET A 189 -16.32 7.57 -0.84
CA MET A 189 -15.91 6.40 -0.07
C MET A 189 -15.81 6.69 1.44
N HIS A 190 -15.41 7.90 1.86
CA HIS A 190 -15.36 8.24 3.29
C HIS A 190 -16.75 8.17 3.96
N ASP A 191 -17.81 8.56 3.26
CA ASP A 191 -19.19 8.53 3.77
C ASP A 191 -19.72 7.09 3.94
N ILE A 192 -19.10 6.12 3.27
CA ILE A 192 -19.48 4.69 3.34
C ILE A 192 -18.82 4.00 4.54
N TRP A 193 -17.58 4.38 4.90
CA TRP A 193 -16.79 3.66 5.92
C TRP A 193 -16.83 4.29 7.31
N TYR A 194 -17.16 5.58 7.43
CA TYR A 194 -17.24 6.27 8.72
C TYR A 194 -18.67 6.76 8.98
N ASP A 195 -19.42 6.00 9.79
CA ASP A 195 -20.64 6.52 10.42
C ASP A 195 -20.24 7.63 11.40
N SER A 196 -20.54 8.86 11.00
CA SER A 196 -20.26 10.09 11.75
C SER A 196 -20.89 10.18 13.16
N SER A 197 -21.67 9.17 13.58
CA SER A 197 -22.27 9.11 14.92
C SER A 197 -21.37 8.51 16.02
N GLU A 198 -20.36 7.68 15.71
CA GLU A 198 -19.56 6.98 16.73
C GLU A 198 -18.18 7.60 17.06
N VAL A 199 -17.66 8.54 16.26
CA VAL A 199 -16.27 9.04 16.37
C VAL A 199 -16.16 10.35 17.15
N LYS A 200 -16.80 10.48 18.32
CA LYS A 200 -16.68 11.69 19.16
C LYS A 200 -15.56 11.65 20.22
N HIS A 201 -14.97 10.48 20.52
CA HIS A 201 -14.08 10.37 21.69
C HIS A 201 -12.63 9.95 21.44
N ARG A 202 -12.20 9.63 20.21
CA ARG A 202 -10.81 9.19 19.97
C ARG A 202 -10.26 9.63 18.62
N THR A 203 -9.96 10.92 18.44
CA THR A 203 -8.93 11.38 17.48
C THR A 203 -8.67 12.88 17.64
N SER A 204 -7.57 13.27 18.28
CA SER A 204 -7.14 14.68 18.36
C SER A 204 -6.21 15.09 17.21
N ALA A 205 -5.78 14.14 16.36
CA ALA A 205 -4.82 14.39 15.28
C ALA A 205 -5.45 14.44 13.88
N TYR A 206 -6.44 13.57 13.59
CA TYR A 206 -7.11 13.53 12.27
C TYR A 206 -8.24 14.56 12.10
N THR A 207 -8.79 15.09 13.20
CA THR A 207 -9.83 16.13 13.14
C THR A 207 -9.30 17.49 12.66
N ARG A 208 -7.98 17.69 12.56
CA ARG A 208 -7.43 18.93 11.98
C ARG A 208 -7.60 19.00 10.46
N LEU A 209 -7.64 17.88 9.75
CA LEU A 209 -7.99 17.88 8.32
C LEU A 209 -9.50 18.11 8.13
N ILE A 210 -10.33 17.53 9.00
CA ILE A 210 -11.80 17.64 8.94
C ILE A 210 -12.28 19.04 9.40
N GLY A 211 -11.58 19.67 10.34
CA GLY A 211 -11.89 21.01 10.83
C GLY A 211 -11.69 22.12 9.78
N TYR A 212 -10.83 21.90 8.79
CA TYR A 212 -10.58 22.89 7.74
C TYR A 212 -11.76 22.96 6.74
N TYR A 213 -12.39 21.83 6.42
CA TYR A 213 -13.49 21.78 5.44
C TYR A 213 -14.84 22.24 5.99
N ARG A 214 -15.06 22.23 7.32
CA ARG A 214 -16.29 22.78 7.92
C ARG A 214 -16.23 24.31 8.12
N CYS A 215 -15.05 24.92 8.05
CA CYS A 215 -14.88 26.36 8.23
C CYS A 215 -15.05 27.16 6.92
N LEU A 216 -14.71 26.56 5.77
CA LEU A 216 -14.80 27.24 4.47
C LEU A 216 -16.23 27.26 3.87
N ALA A 217 -17.14 26.40 4.32
CA ALA A 217 -18.53 26.38 3.84
C ALA A 217 -19.47 27.38 4.56
N LYS A 218 -18.93 28.32 5.35
CA LYS A 218 -19.70 29.38 6.03
C LYS A 218 -19.21 30.81 5.74
N LEU A 219 -18.31 30.98 4.77
CA LEU A 219 -17.85 32.29 4.32
C LEU A 219 -17.94 32.40 2.79
N SER A 220 -19.18 32.39 2.28
CA SER A 220 -19.62 33.14 1.10
C SER A 220 -21.14 33.08 1.02
#